data_AF-A0A1Q3TCW5-F1
#
_entry.id   AF-A0A1Q3TCW5-F1
#
_cell.length_a   1.000
_cell.length_b   1.000
_cell.length_c   1.000
_cell.angle_alpha   90.00
_cell.angle_beta   90.00
_cell.angle_gamma   90.00
#
_symmetry.space_group_name_H-M   'P 1'
#
loop_
_entity.id
_entity.type
_entity.pdbx_description
1 polymer ?
#
loop_
_entity_poly.entity_id
_entity_poly.type
_entity_poly.pdbx_seq_one_letter_code
_entity_poly.pdbx_strand_id
1 'polypeptide(L)'
;MIMKTFTSIAVIECSHSASSLWKSATSPVNGGNLKKVLPKGSFTHNLSRQFPEAEIVSNSNDILNDESIDLIILADPASSDLGIAAAALEAGKSVRIL
;
A
#
# COMPACT_ATOMS: atom_id res chain seq x y z
N MET A 1 -13.73 -2.45 26.56
CA MET A 1 -13.93 -2.18 25.12
C MET A 1 -12.60 -2.43 24.45
N ILE A 2 -12.45 -3.51 23.67
CA ILE A 2 -11.19 -3.78 22.95
C ILE A 2 -11.23 -2.90 21.71
N MET A 3 -10.38 -1.86 21.65
CA MET A 3 -10.22 -1.10 20.40
C MET A 3 -9.69 -2.08 19.34
N LYS A 4 -10.45 -2.32 18.28
CA LYS A 4 -9.89 -2.92 17.07
C LYS A 4 -8.98 -1.86 16.46
N THR A 5 -7.68 -1.95 16.71
CA THR A 5 -6.68 -1.16 16.00
C THR A 5 -6.68 -1.62 14.56
N PHE A 6 -7.17 -0.77 13.65
CA PHE A 6 -7.01 -1.02 12.22
C PHE A 6 -5.52 -0.92 11.88
N THR A 7 -5.01 -1.85 11.07
CA THR A 7 -3.66 -1.73 10.51
C THR A 7 -3.70 -0.64 9.44
N SER A 8 -2.86 0.39 9.58
CA SER A 8 -2.71 1.42 8.55
C SER A 8 -1.83 0.89 7.42
N ILE A 9 -2.41 0.81 6.22
CA ILE A 9 -1.81 0.13 5.08
C ILE A 9 -1.49 1.14 3.99
N ALA A 10 -0.31 1.00 3.40
CA ALA A 10 0.02 1.58 2.10
C ALA A 10 0.17 0.48 1.05
N VAL A 11 -0.13 0.81 -0.19
CA VAL A 11 0.04 -0.07 -1.35
C VAL A 11 1.03 0.56 -2.31
N ILE A 12 1.97 -0.24 -2.79
CA ILE A 12 2.86 0.09 -3.90
C ILE A 12 2.56 -0.92 -5.02
N GLU A 13 1.98 -0.43 -6.11
CA GLU A 13 1.77 -1.23 -7.32
C GLU A 13 3.09 -1.32 -8.09
N CYS A 14 3.60 -2.53 -8.27
CA CYS A 14 4.86 -2.77 -8.96
C CYS A 14 4.68 -3.17 -10.42
N SER A 15 3.45 -3.43 -10.87
CA SER A 15 3.15 -3.72 -12.28
C SER A 15 2.12 -2.76 -12.87
N HIS A 16 2.03 -2.77 -14.21
CA HIS A 16 1.02 -2.00 -14.95
C HIS A 16 -0.35 -2.70 -14.96
N SER A 17 -0.41 -3.95 -14.49
CA SER A 17 -1.65 -4.68 -14.33
C SER A 17 -2.18 -4.41 -12.94
N ALA A 18 -3.34 -3.77 -12.88
CA ALA A 18 -4.06 -3.54 -11.65
C ALA A 18 -4.31 -4.84 -10.87
N SER A 19 -3.49 -5.14 -9.87
CA SER A 19 -3.75 -6.29 -9.02
C SER A 19 -5.00 -5.98 -8.19
N SER A 20 -6.10 -6.68 -8.44
CA SER A 20 -7.31 -6.52 -7.63
C SER A 20 -7.16 -7.13 -6.23
N LEU A 21 -6.08 -7.89 -5.99
CA LEU A 21 -5.87 -8.69 -4.78
C LEU A 21 -5.67 -7.82 -3.53
N TRP A 22 -4.98 -6.68 -3.65
CA TRP A 22 -4.77 -5.81 -2.49
C TRP A 22 -6.04 -5.05 -2.08
N LYS A 23 -7.03 -4.89 -2.98
CA LYS A 23 -8.28 -4.18 -2.67
C LYS A 23 -9.07 -4.87 -1.54
N SER A 24 -9.10 -6.20 -1.54
CA SER A 24 -9.71 -6.96 -0.44
C SER A 24 -8.82 -6.96 0.80
N ALA A 25 -7.50 -7.07 0.63
CA ALA A 25 -6.53 -7.07 1.74
C ALA A 25 -6.49 -5.75 2.53
N THR A 26 -6.92 -4.65 1.92
CA THR A 26 -6.91 -3.30 2.50
C THR A 26 -8.26 -2.86 3.05
N SER A 27 -9.29 -3.70 2.93
CA SER A 27 -10.66 -3.36 3.35
C SER A 27 -10.78 -3.18 4.87
N PRO A 28 -11.51 -2.15 5.34
CA PRO A 28 -11.90 -2.00 6.75
C PRO A 28 -12.61 -3.21 7.33
N VAL A 29 -13.38 -3.95 6.51
CA VAL A 29 -14.05 -5.19 6.96
C VAL A 29 -13.04 -6.24 7.41
N ASN A 30 -11.84 -6.22 6.84
CA ASN A 30 -10.74 -7.13 7.18
C ASN A 30 -9.75 -6.52 8.19
N GLY A 31 -10.10 -5.38 8.82
CA GLY A 31 -9.25 -4.69 9.80
C GLY A 31 -8.12 -3.85 9.17
N GLY A 32 -8.14 -3.64 7.86
CA GLY A 32 -7.20 -2.75 7.17
C GLY A 32 -7.73 -1.32 7.05
N ASN A 33 -6.84 -0.35 7.04
CA ASN A 33 -7.15 1.04 6.73
C ASN A 33 -6.20 1.53 5.63
N LEU A 34 -6.68 1.63 4.39
CA LEU A 34 -5.87 2.10 3.28
C LEU A 34 -5.61 3.60 3.39
N LYS A 35 -4.36 3.98 3.62
CA LYS A 35 -3.95 5.39 3.73
C LYS A 35 -3.29 5.94 2.48
N LYS A 36 -2.44 5.14 1.83
CA LYS A 36 -1.64 5.59 0.69
C LYS A 36 -1.59 4.57 -0.43
N VAL A 37 -1.60 5.05 -1.66
CA VAL A 37 -1.39 4.22 -2.85
C VAL A 37 -0.36 4.90 -3.73
N LEU A 38 0.73 4.18 -4.05
CA LEU A 38 1.65 4.52 -5.12
C LEU A 38 1.28 3.67 -6.35
N PRO A 39 0.55 4.23 -7.32
CA PRO A 39 0.18 3.51 -8.54
C PRO A 39 1.37 3.44 -9.50
N LYS A 40 1.34 2.45 -10.41
CA LYS A 40 2.27 2.36 -11.53
C LYS A 40 1.53 2.40 -12.86
N GLY A 41 2.10 3.11 -13.82
CA GLY A 41 1.53 3.27 -15.16
C GLY A 41 0.23 4.09 -15.20
N SER A 42 -0.61 3.80 -16.19
CA SER A 42 -1.89 4.49 -16.43
C SER A 42 -3.00 4.13 -15.43
N PHE A 43 -2.69 3.40 -14.36
CA PHE A 43 -3.65 2.92 -13.37
C PHE A 43 -4.11 4.00 -12.36
N THR A 44 -3.85 5.28 -12.65
CA THR A 44 -4.31 6.41 -11.83
C THR A 44 -5.79 6.71 -12.03
N HIS A 45 -6.36 6.39 -13.20
CA HIS A 45 -7.75 6.70 -13.50
C HIS A 45 -8.70 5.87 -12.61
N ASN A 46 -9.46 6.58 -11.77
CA ASN A 46 -10.47 6.07 -10.83
C ASN A 46 -9.99 5.54 -9.47
N LEU A 47 -8.69 5.59 -9.14
CA LEU A 47 -8.24 5.20 -7.79
C LEU A 47 -8.79 6.13 -6.71
N SER A 48 -8.72 7.44 -6.92
CA SER A 48 -9.28 8.44 -5.99
C SER A 48 -10.80 8.34 -5.82
N ARG A 49 -11.52 7.80 -6.81
CA ARG A 49 -12.97 7.53 -6.69
C ARG A 49 -13.26 6.25 -5.92
N GLN A 50 -12.43 5.23 -6.09
CA GLN A 50 -12.57 3.93 -5.42
C GLN A 50 -12.12 3.99 -3.95
N PHE A 51 -11.12 4.83 -3.66
CA PHE A 51 -10.50 4.99 -2.35
C PHE A 51 -10.40 6.48 -2.00
N PRO A 52 -11.53 7.14 -1.69
CA PRO A 52 -11.56 8.59 -1.49
C PRO A 52 -10.80 9.07 -0.24
N GLU A 53 -10.54 8.18 0.71
CA GLU A 53 -9.79 8.47 1.94
C GLU A 53 -8.29 8.17 1.80
N ALA A 54 -7.88 7.50 0.71
CA ALA A 54 -6.49 7.18 0.46
C ALA A 54 -5.81 8.31 -0.34
N GLU A 55 -4.65 8.72 0.13
CA GLU A 55 -3.78 9.63 -0.60
C GLU A 55 -3.09 8.87 -1.75
N ILE A 56 -3.19 9.42 -2.97
CA ILE A 56 -2.46 8.90 -4.12
C ILE A 56 -1.12 9.64 -4.19
N VAL A 57 -0.04 8.93 -3.94
CA VAL A 57 1.32 9.48 -3.94
C VAL A 57 2.06 9.14 -5.23
N SER A 58 3.12 9.90 -5.54
CA SER A 58 3.96 9.67 -6.72
C SER A 58 5.36 9.14 -6.40
N ASN A 59 5.70 9.02 -5.12
CA ASN A 59 7.03 8.59 -4.66
C ASN A 59 6.90 7.58 -3.52
N SER A 60 7.72 6.52 -3.54
CA SER A 60 7.77 5.53 -2.45
C SER A 60 8.24 6.15 -1.13
N ASN A 61 9.03 7.22 -1.16
CA ASN A 61 9.46 7.92 0.05
C ASN A 61 8.30 8.52 0.85
N ASP A 62 7.20 8.90 0.19
CA ASP A 62 5.99 9.41 0.86
C ASP A 62 5.29 8.32 1.68
N ILE A 63 5.56 7.04 1.35
CA ILE A 63 5.08 5.87 2.10
C ILE A 63 6.11 5.43 3.12
N LEU A 64 7.38 5.30 2.72
CA LEU A 64 8.46 4.78 3.56
C LEU A 64 8.74 5.67 4.78
N ASN A 65 8.61 6.99 4.66
CA ASN A 65 8.87 7.91 5.76
C ASN A 65 7.61 8.27 6.59
N ASP A 66 6.43 7.75 6.22
CA ASP A 66 5.19 8.03 6.95
C ASP A 66 5.05 7.12 8.16
N GLU A 67 5.34 7.64 9.35
CA GLU A 67 5.25 6.91 10.62
C GLU A 67 3.85 6.37 10.92
N SER A 68 2.82 6.89 10.25
CA SER A 68 1.43 6.44 10.43
C SER A 68 1.06 5.20 9.60
N ILE A 69 2.00 4.66 8.82
CA ILE A 69 1.88 3.43 8.03
C ILE A 69 2.55 2.27 8.75
N ASP A 70 1.77 1.23 9.05
CA ASP A 70 2.21 0.02 9.75
C ASP A 70 2.65 -1.08 8.77
N LEU A 71 1.95 -1.20 7.64
CA LEU A 71 2.12 -2.27 6.64
C LEU A 71 2.19 -1.69 5.23
N ILE A 72 3.17 -2.16 4.46
CA ILE A 72 3.27 -1.93 3.01
C ILE A 72 2.92 -3.21 2.28
N ILE A 73 1.95 -3.13 1.38
CA ILE A 73 1.67 -4.17 0.39
C ILE A 73 2.42 -3.84 -0.90
N LEU A 74 3.31 -4.74 -1.31
CA LEU A 74 3.92 -4.72 -2.65
C LEU A 74 3.08 -5.61 -3.55
N ALA A 75 2.37 -5.00 -4.50
CA ALA A 75 1.46 -5.69 -5.40
C ALA A 75 2.15 -5.98 -6.74
N ASP A 76 2.19 -7.26 -7.10
CA ASP A 76 2.80 -7.80 -8.32
C ASP A 76 4.27 -7.35 -8.54
N PRO A 77 5.18 -7.52 -7.54
CA PRO A 77 6.57 -7.10 -7.66
C PRO A 77 7.38 -8.00 -8.58
N ALA A 78 8.24 -7.39 -9.40
CA ALA A 78 9.35 -8.08 -10.05
C ALA A 78 10.58 -8.12 -9.13
N SER A 79 11.59 -8.92 -9.47
CA SER A 79 12.84 -9.00 -8.68
C SER A 79 13.52 -7.63 -8.47
N SER A 80 13.35 -6.70 -9.41
CA SER A 80 13.87 -5.33 -9.31
C SER A 80 13.19 -4.49 -8.23
N ASP A 81 11.96 -4.83 -7.84
CA ASP A 81 11.18 -4.09 -6.85
C ASP A 81 11.47 -4.55 -5.41
N LEU A 82 12.20 -5.66 -5.21
CA LEU A 82 12.51 -6.20 -3.88
C LEU A 82 13.38 -5.25 -3.02
N GLY A 83 14.11 -4.32 -3.65
CA GLY A 83 14.80 -3.25 -2.93
C GLY A 83 13.84 -2.37 -2.10
N ILE A 84 12.59 -2.22 -2.57
CA ILE A 84 11.55 -1.48 -1.84
C ILE A 84 11.11 -2.26 -0.60
N ALA A 85 11.03 -3.60 -0.68
CA ALA A 85 10.73 -4.44 0.48
C ALA A 85 11.81 -4.30 1.57
N ALA A 86 13.08 -4.30 1.18
CA ALA A 86 14.19 -4.07 2.12
C ALA A 86 14.08 -2.68 2.77
N ALA A 87 13.91 -1.62 1.98
CA ALA A 87 13.76 -0.25 2.50
C ALA A 87 12.55 -0.10 3.44
N ALA A 88 11.44 -0.78 3.16
CA ALA A 88 10.26 -0.78 4.03
C ALA A 88 10.54 -1.44 5.39
N LEU A 89 11.23 -2.58 5.40
CA LEU A 89 11.64 -3.25 6.63
C LEU A 89 12.63 -2.40 7.44
N GLU A 90 13.59 -1.76 6.78
CA GLU A 90 14.54 -0.83 7.40
C GLU A 90 13.83 0.39 8.02
N ALA A 91 12.75 0.86 7.40
CA ALA A 91 11.88 1.91 7.93
C ALA A 91 10.95 1.45 9.07
N GLY A 92 11.10 0.21 9.55
CA GLY A 92 10.31 -0.34 10.65
C GLY A 92 8.90 -0.77 10.26
N LYS A 93 8.62 -0.97 8.98
CA LYS A 93 7.28 -1.32 8.45
C LYS A 93 7.19 -2.80 8.17
N SER A 94 6.01 -3.38 8.38
CA SER A 94 5.73 -4.72 7.89
C SER A 94 5.62 -4.70 6.36
N VAL A 95 5.98 -5.81 5.72
CA VAL A 95 5.85 -5.97 4.26
C VAL A 95 5.04 -7.21 3.95
N ARG A 96 4.09 -7.08 3.01
CA ARG A 96 3.36 -8.20 2.41
C ARG A 96 3.49 -8.13 0.89
N ILE A 97 3.89 -9.23 0.29
CA ILE A 97 3.95 -9.38 -1.17
C ILE A 97 2.67 -10.09 -1.62
N LEU A 98 2.03 -9.56 -2.67
CA LEU A 98 0.81 -10.10 -3.29
C LEU A 98 0.98 -10.25 -4.80
#